data_AF-A0A6B2SHW6-F1
#
_entry.id   AF-A0A6B2SHW6-F1
#
_cell.length_a   1.000
_cell.length_b   1.000
_cell.length_c   1.000
_cell.angle_alpha   90.00
_cell.angle_beta   90.00
_cell.angle_gamma   90.00
#
_symmetry.space_group_name_H-M   'P 1'
#
loop_
_entity.id
_entity.type
_entity.pdbx_description
1 polymer ?
#
loop_
_entity_poly.entity_id
_entity_poly.type
_entity_poly.pdbx_seq_one_letter_code
_entity_poly.pdbx_strand_id
1 'polypeptide(L)'
;DVATLIAALGQRAVPDPDAAVQGALAEGDALVFQDALEGTEVPGPRTDVEATRGEAGGEDGAVGEDAEPERPVRVLIGLERYALAEESLADGLARLINSLPKETDDTRELESPDWEAAATQASGSAAELIRAVAGHGLVLHSGGEEARA
;
A
#
# COMPACT_ATOMS: atom_id res chain seq x y z
N ASP A 1 13.06 -4.31 11.66
CA ASP A 1 14.02 -3.89 10.62
C ASP A 1 14.99 -5.05 10.34
N VAL A 2 16.00 -4.85 9.49
CA VAL A 2 16.98 -5.88 9.10
C VAL A 2 17.74 -6.49 10.29
N ALA A 3 18.11 -5.71 11.30
CA ALA A 3 18.80 -6.22 12.49
C ALA A 3 17.90 -7.19 13.28
N THR A 4 16.60 -6.88 13.36
CA THR A 4 15.61 -7.78 13.97
C THR A 4 15.51 -9.10 13.21
N LEU A 5 15.53 -9.07 11.86
CA LEU A 5 15.51 -10.27 11.02
C LEU A 5 16.76 -11.13 11.26
N ILE A 6 17.95 -10.53 11.22
CA ILE A 6 19.24 -11.21 11.45
C ILE A 6 19.26 -11.89 12.83
N ALA A 7 18.89 -11.16 13.88
CA ALA A 7 18.84 -11.71 15.24
C ALA A 7 17.87 -12.88 15.33
N ALA A 8 16.71 -12.77 14.69
CA ALA A 8 15.72 -13.82 14.66
C ALA A 8 16.22 -15.05 13.89
N LEU A 9 16.88 -14.89 12.74
CA LEU A 9 17.51 -16.00 12.00
C LEU A 9 18.59 -16.71 12.83
N GLY A 10 19.40 -15.95 13.58
CA GLY A 10 20.37 -16.51 14.54
C GLY A 10 19.72 -17.39 15.61
N GLN A 11 18.55 -16.99 16.14
CA GLN A 11 17.77 -17.80 17.09
C GLN A 11 17.25 -19.11 16.48
N ARG A 12 17.11 -19.20 15.15
CA ARG A 12 16.73 -20.43 14.43
C ARG A 12 17.97 -21.21 13.94
N ALA A 13 19.15 -20.87 14.45
CA ALA A 13 20.42 -21.51 14.12
C ALA A 13 20.80 -21.46 12.63
N VAL A 14 20.39 -20.40 11.91
CA VAL A 14 20.87 -20.14 10.56
C VAL A 14 22.37 -19.79 10.62
N PRO A 15 23.24 -20.50 9.88
CA PRO A 15 24.66 -20.16 9.82
C PRO A 15 24.86 -18.80 9.14
N ASP A 16 25.68 -17.95 9.75
CA ASP A 16 25.98 -16.58 9.26
C ASP A 16 24.73 -15.85 8.73
N PRO A 17 23.82 -15.42 9.63
CA PRO A 17 22.54 -14.86 9.23
C PRO A 17 22.65 -13.65 8.29
N ASP A 18 23.66 -12.80 8.50
CA ASP A 18 23.95 -11.66 7.63
C ASP A 18 24.27 -12.12 6.21
N ALA A 19 25.24 -13.03 6.05
CA ALA A 19 25.62 -13.54 4.73
C ALA A 19 24.47 -14.31 4.05
N ALA A 20 23.66 -15.06 4.83
CA ALA A 20 22.50 -15.76 4.31
C ALA A 20 21.45 -14.81 3.72
N VAL A 21 21.16 -13.69 4.40
CA VAL A 21 20.24 -12.66 3.89
C VAL A 21 20.79 -12.03 2.61
N GLN A 22 22.08 -11.66 2.60
CA GLN A 22 22.71 -11.07 1.41
C GLN A 22 22.73 -12.05 0.22
N GLY A 23 22.97 -13.34 0.48
CA GLY A 23 22.88 -14.40 -0.53
C GLY A 23 21.48 -14.51 -1.12
N ALA A 24 20.44 -14.57 -0.28
CA ALA A 24 19.05 -14.65 -0.75
C ALA A 24 18.64 -13.42 -1.57
N LEU A 25 19.12 -12.23 -1.21
CA LEU A 25 18.92 -11.01 -1.99
C LEU A 25 19.65 -11.05 -3.34
N ALA A 26 20.89 -11.52 -3.36
CA ALA A 26 21.69 -11.63 -4.58
C ALA A 26 21.16 -12.69 -5.55
N GLU A 27 20.60 -13.78 -5.02
CA GLU A 27 19.96 -14.86 -5.79
C GLU A 27 18.54 -14.48 -6.24
N GLY A 28 17.93 -13.49 -5.61
CA GLY A 28 16.57 -13.02 -5.93
C GLY A 28 15.46 -13.75 -5.19
N ASP A 29 15.79 -14.65 -4.26
CA ASP A 29 14.84 -15.35 -3.39
C ASP A 29 14.17 -14.41 -2.36
N ALA A 30 14.80 -13.26 -2.11
CA ALA A 30 14.26 -12.18 -1.30
C ALA A 30 14.36 -10.84 -2.03
N LEU A 31 13.40 -9.96 -1.76
CA LEU A 31 13.27 -8.63 -2.36
C LEU A 31 13.27 -7.56 -1.27
N VAL A 32 13.86 -6.40 -1.57
CA VAL A 32 13.92 -5.25 -0.66
C VAL A 32 12.81 -4.26 -1.02
N PHE A 33 12.00 -3.89 -0.04
CA PHE A 33 10.97 -2.87 -0.15
C PHE A 33 11.31 -1.68 0.76
N GLN A 34 11.03 -0.48 0.28
CA GLN A 34 11.19 0.75 1.04
C GLN A 34 9.80 1.34 1.29
N ASP A 35 9.39 1.32 2.56
CA ASP A 35 8.10 1.82 3.00
C ASP A 35 8.28 3.19 3.64
N ALA A 36 7.67 4.22 3.04
CA ALA A 36 7.82 5.59 3.52
C ALA A 36 7.12 5.75 4.88
N LEU A 37 7.85 6.21 5.89
CA LEU A 37 7.26 6.49 7.19
C LEU A 37 6.57 7.84 7.15
N GLU A 38 5.26 7.84 6.92
CA GLU A 38 4.42 9.03 7.11
C GLU A 38 4.42 9.40 8.59
N GLY A 39 4.85 10.64 8.90
CA GLY A 39 4.82 11.19 10.27
C GLY A 39 6.15 11.68 10.83
N THR A 40 7.27 11.58 10.11
CA THR A 40 8.49 12.33 10.47
C THR A 40 8.54 13.62 9.67
N GLU A 41 7.57 14.51 9.92
CA GLU A 41 7.69 15.91 9.49
C GLU A 41 8.89 16.51 10.25
N VAL A 42 10.06 16.54 9.61
CA VAL A 42 11.04 17.58 9.96
C VAL A 42 10.35 18.89 9.58
N PRO A 43 10.19 19.88 10.48
CA PRO A 43 9.51 21.12 10.15
C PRO A 43 10.32 21.90 9.10
N GLY A 44 9.99 21.66 7.83
CA GLY A 44 10.41 22.49 6.70
C GLY A 44 9.35 23.57 6.44
N PRO A 45 9.75 24.79 6.04
CA PRO A 45 8.81 25.87 5.76
C PRO A 45 7.92 25.46 4.59
N ARG A 46 6.60 25.42 4.83
CA ARG A 46 5.60 25.28 3.76
C ARG A 46 5.65 26.56 2.93
N THR A 47 6.09 26.46 1.67
CA THR A 47 5.80 27.49 0.67
C THR A 47 4.66 27.00 -0.20
N ASP A 48 3.48 27.31 0.27
CA ASP A 48 2.25 27.47 -0.47
C ASP A 48 2.40 28.53 -1.57
N VAL A 49 2.72 28.15 -2.81
CA VAL A 49 2.32 28.94 -3.99
C VAL A 49 1.97 28.04 -5.18
N GLU A 50 0.69 28.09 -5.51
CA GLU A 50 0.05 27.57 -6.71
C GLU A 50 0.40 28.40 -7.95
N ALA A 51 0.69 27.70 -9.06
CA ALA A 51 0.62 28.11 -10.48
C ALA A 51 1.35 29.37 -10.98
N THR A 52 2.29 29.19 -11.93
CA THR A 52 2.15 29.73 -13.30
C THR A 52 3.08 29.03 -14.29
N ARG A 53 2.49 28.62 -15.43
CA ARG A 53 3.13 28.20 -16.67
C ARG A 53 3.70 29.43 -17.41
N GLY A 54 4.94 29.37 -17.87
CA GLY A 54 5.53 30.37 -18.78
C GLY A 54 6.92 29.94 -19.28
N GLU A 55 7.12 29.94 -20.59
CA GLU A 55 8.23 29.34 -21.33
C GLU A 55 9.54 30.16 -21.32
N ALA A 56 10.65 29.42 -21.46
CA ALA A 56 11.89 29.69 -22.20
C ALA A 56 12.88 30.81 -21.77
N GLY A 57 14.10 30.36 -21.43
CA GLY A 57 15.36 30.95 -21.91
C GLY A 57 16.32 31.50 -20.84
N GLY A 58 17.56 30.99 -20.82
CA GLY A 58 18.72 31.69 -20.25
C GLY A 58 19.57 30.87 -19.29
N GLU A 59 20.83 30.63 -19.68
CA GLU A 59 21.88 29.89 -18.98
C GLU A 59 22.40 30.62 -17.72
N ASP A 60 22.95 29.80 -16.81
CA ASP A 60 23.89 30.10 -15.71
C ASP A 60 23.53 31.21 -14.71
N GLY A 61 22.99 30.75 -13.57
CA GLY A 61 22.93 31.51 -12.33
C GLY A 61 22.62 30.61 -11.15
N ALA A 62 23.61 30.35 -10.31
CA ALA A 62 23.53 29.49 -9.12
C ALA A 62 22.36 29.84 -8.17
N VAL A 63 21.47 28.89 -7.93
CA VAL A 63 20.51 28.79 -6.80
C VAL A 63 19.96 27.36 -6.83
N GLY A 64 19.84 26.57 -5.78
CA GLY A 64 20.07 26.74 -4.36
C GLY A 64 20.07 25.36 -3.69
N GLU A 65 20.75 25.25 -2.55
CA GLU A 65 20.71 24.06 -1.69
C GLU A 65 19.37 24.00 -0.94
N ASP A 66 18.27 23.79 -1.67
CA ASP A 66 17.01 23.29 -1.09
C ASP A 66 16.93 21.80 -1.41
N ALA A 67 17.85 21.02 -0.84
CA ALA A 67 17.69 19.58 -0.80
C ALA A 67 16.54 19.29 0.18
N GLU A 68 15.35 18.96 -0.35
CA GLU A 68 14.25 18.45 0.46
C GLU A 68 14.80 17.33 1.37
N PRO A 69 14.55 17.34 2.68
CA PRO A 69 15.07 16.32 3.57
C PRO A 69 14.58 14.95 3.11
N GLU A 70 15.52 14.02 2.87
CA GLU A 70 15.19 12.64 2.50
C GLU A 70 14.21 12.07 3.53
N ARG A 71 13.01 11.70 3.07
CA ARG A 71 11.97 11.17 3.96
C ARG A 71 12.46 9.85 4.55
N PRO A 72 12.34 9.64 5.86
CA PRO A 72 12.76 8.38 6.45
C PRO A 72 11.92 7.23 5.89
N VAL A 73 12.60 6.18 5.43
CA VAL A 73 11.98 4.96 4.93
C VAL A 73 12.31 3.78 5.84
N ARG A 74 11.33 2.91 6.03
CA ARG A 74 11.50 1.60 6.65
C ARG A 74 11.85 0.59 5.56
N VAL A 75 12.99 -0.09 5.73
CA VAL A 75 13.39 -1.18 4.85
C VAL A 75 12.74 -2.49 5.30
N LEU A 76 12.03 -3.15 4.38
CA LEU A 76 11.41 -4.45 4.56
C LEU A 76 12.05 -5.45 3.60
N ILE A 77 12.12 -6.72 4.02
CA ILE A 77 12.64 -7.82 3.19
C ILE A 77 11.50 -8.83 3.04
N GLY A 78 11.02 -9.00 1.82
CA GLY A 78 9.97 -9.95 1.46
C GLY A 78 10.54 -11.14 0.71
N LEU A 79 10.00 -12.34 0.94
CA LEU A 79 10.36 -13.51 0.13
C LEU A 79 9.72 -13.37 -1.25
N GLU A 80 10.49 -13.62 -2.31
CA GLU A 80 10.10 -13.36 -3.69
C GLU A 80 8.75 -13.98 -4.06
N ARG A 81 8.56 -15.28 -3.81
CA ARG A 81 7.29 -15.97 -4.11
C ARG A 81 6.06 -15.33 -3.44
N TYR A 82 6.20 -14.86 -2.19
CA TYR A 82 5.08 -14.24 -1.47
C TYR A 82 4.90 -12.78 -1.88
N ALA A 83 5.99 -12.05 -2.10
CA ALA A 83 5.95 -10.69 -2.59
C ALA A 83 5.28 -10.60 -3.98
N LEU A 84 5.61 -11.50 -4.91
CA LEU A 84 4.96 -11.57 -6.21
C LEU A 84 3.48 -11.98 -6.10
N ALA A 85 3.15 -12.85 -5.15
CA ALA A 85 1.75 -13.20 -4.87
C ALA A 85 0.96 -11.99 -4.33
N GLU A 86 1.58 -11.17 -3.48
CA GLU A 86 0.99 -9.94 -2.95
C GLU A 86 0.82 -8.87 -4.04
N GLU A 87 1.79 -8.70 -4.93
CA GLU A 87 1.68 -7.80 -6.09
C GLU A 87 0.55 -8.23 -7.02
N SER A 88 0.46 -9.54 -7.33
CA SER A 88 -0.62 -10.11 -8.13
C SER A 88 -1.99 -9.94 -7.47
N LEU A 89 -2.06 -10.07 -6.14
CA LEU A 89 -3.28 -9.79 -5.38
C LEU A 89 -3.65 -8.31 -5.47
N ALA A 90 -2.71 -7.40 -5.27
CA ALA A 90 -2.94 -5.97 -5.37
C ALA A 90 -3.43 -5.57 -6.78
N ASP A 91 -2.80 -6.07 -7.83
CA ASP A 91 -3.22 -5.85 -9.22
C ASP A 91 -4.62 -6.44 -9.48
N GLY A 92 -4.89 -7.64 -9.00
CA GLY A 92 -6.20 -8.27 -9.09
C GLY A 92 -7.30 -7.45 -8.41
N LEU A 93 -7.03 -6.89 -7.22
CA LEU A 93 -7.95 -6.02 -6.51
C LEU A 93 -8.17 -4.69 -7.24
N ALA A 94 -7.11 -4.09 -7.78
CA ALA A 94 -7.22 -2.88 -8.59
C ALA A 94 -8.08 -3.12 -9.85
N ARG A 95 -7.92 -4.27 -10.51
CA ARG A 95 -8.77 -4.67 -11.64
C ARG A 95 -10.22 -4.87 -11.23
N LEU A 96 -10.47 -5.52 -10.09
CA LEU A 96 -11.81 -5.76 -9.57
C LEU A 96 -12.52 -4.43 -9.27
N ILE A 97 -11.87 -3.51 -8.55
CA ILE A 97 -12.41 -2.18 -8.23
C ILE A 97 -12.74 -1.41 -9.51
N ASN A 98 -11.87 -1.48 -10.53
CA ASN A 98 -12.09 -0.79 -11.80
C ASN A 98 -13.07 -1.50 -12.75
N SER A 99 -13.46 -2.75 -12.47
CA SER A 99 -14.46 -3.50 -13.25
C SER A 99 -15.90 -3.14 -12.87
N LEU A 100 -16.10 -2.60 -11.67
CA LEU A 100 -17.42 -2.18 -11.20
C LEU A 100 -17.94 -1.00 -12.04
N PRO A 101 -19.25 -0.96 -12.35
CA PRO A 101 -19.85 0.21 -12.98
C PRO A 101 -19.56 1.45 -12.15
N LYS A 102 -18.95 2.46 -12.76
CA LYS A 102 -18.74 3.74 -12.10
C LYS A 102 -20.09 4.47 -12.08
N GLU A 103 -20.54 4.94 -10.92
CA GLU A 103 -21.80 5.68 -10.74
C GLU A 103 -21.93 6.93 -11.64
N THR A 104 -20.85 7.33 -12.31
CA THR A 104 -20.78 8.47 -13.22
C THR A 104 -21.38 8.25 -14.61
N ASP A 105 -21.83 7.03 -14.94
CA ASP A 105 -22.55 6.81 -16.20
C ASP A 105 -24.04 7.15 -16.02
N ASP A 106 -24.38 8.44 -16.13
CA ASP A 106 -25.73 9.05 -16.10
C ASP A 106 -26.75 8.39 -17.06
N THR A 107 -26.35 7.36 -17.82
CA THR A 107 -27.17 6.72 -18.85
C THR A 107 -27.58 5.29 -18.55
N ARG A 108 -27.23 4.74 -17.38
CA ARG A 108 -27.75 3.44 -16.93
C ARG A 108 -28.48 3.59 -15.60
N GLU A 109 -29.80 3.71 -15.68
CA GLU A 109 -30.71 3.30 -14.60
C GLU A 109 -30.56 1.78 -14.40
N LEU A 110 -29.41 1.34 -13.89
CA LEU A 110 -29.33 0.05 -13.24
C LEU A 110 -30.01 0.24 -11.90
N GLU A 111 -31.19 -0.39 -11.74
CA GLU A 111 -31.88 -0.47 -10.44
C GLU A 111 -30.83 -0.86 -9.40
N SER A 112 -30.47 0.11 -8.54
CA SER A 112 -29.55 -0.14 -7.44
C SER A 112 -30.20 -1.24 -6.60
N PRO A 113 -29.51 -2.37 -6.35
CA PRO A 113 -30.09 -3.44 -5.54
C PRO A 113 -30.58 -2.87 -4.22
N ASP A 114 -31.75 -3.32 -3.73
CA ASP A 114 -32.26 -2.91 -2.43
C ASP A 114 -31.44 -3.58 -1.30
N TRP A 115 -30.23 -3.06 -1.11
CA TRP A 115 -29.24 -3.54 -0.17
C TRP A 115 -29.75 -3.47 1.28
N GLU A 116 -30.59 -2.48 1.61
CA GLU A 116 -31.13 -2.31 2.95
C GLU A 116 -32.23 -3.35 3.25
N ALA A 117 -33.10 -3.65 2.28
CA ALA A 117 -34.05 -4.76 2.42
C ALA A 117 -33.34 -6.11 2.52
N ALA A 118 -32.23 -6.31 1.81
CA ALA A 118 -31.41 -7.51 1.93
C ALA A 118 -30.74 -7.61 3.32
N ALA A 119 -30.22 -6.50 3.84
CA ALA A 119 -29.59 -6.45 5.16
C ALA A 119 -30.59 -6.73 6.29
N THR A 120 -31.81 -6.22 6.18
CA THR A 120 -32.89 -6.42 7.16
C THR A 120 -33.37 -7.88 7.23
N GLN A 121 -33.24 -8.64 6.13
CA GLN A 121 -33.56 -10.06 6.08
C GLN A 121 -32.42 -10.96 6.60
N ALA A 122 -31.21 -10.42 6.77
CA ALA A 122 -30.06 -11.11 7.31
C ALA A 122 -29.97 -10.95 8.84
N SER A 123 -29.15 -11.77 9.51
CA SER A 123 -28.95 -11.72 10.96
C SER A 123 -27.47 -11.59 11.32
N GLY A 124 -27.20 -10.90 12.43
CA GLY A 124 -25.85 -10.72 12.96
C GLY A 124 -24.87 -10.12 11.95
N SER A 125 -23.69 -10.74 11.84
CA SER A 125 -22.59 -10.28 10.97
C SER A 125 -22.93 -10.27 9.48
N ALA A 126 -23.92 -11.05 9.04
CA ALA A 126 -24.34 -11.03 7.63
C ALA A 126 -25.01 -9.70 7.24
N ALA A 127 -25.83 -9.12 8.13
CA ALA A 127 -26.47 -7.82 7.88
C ALA A 127 -25.42 -6.69 7.82
N GLU A 128 -24.41 -6.75 8.71
CA GLU A 128 -23.29 -5.81 8.71
C GLU A 128 -22.45 -5.90 7.43
N LEU A 129 -22.18 -7.12 6.94
CA LEU A 129 -21.42 -7.32 5.71
C LEU A 129 -22.19 -6.76 4.49
N ILE A 130 -23.50 -6.97 4.42
CA ILE A 130 -24.34 -6.44 3.33
C ILE A 130 -24.28 -4.91 3.30
N ARG A 131 -24.42 -4.25 4.46
CA ARG A 131 -24.28 -2.79 4.58
C ARG A 131 -22.88 -2.30 4.21
N ALA A 132 -21.84 -3.01 4.65
CA ALA A 132 -20.46 -2.65 4.31
C ALA A 132 -20.18 -2.76 2.80
N VAL A 133 -20.67 -3.82 2.14
CA VAL A 133 -20.55 -3.97 0.68
C VAL A 133 -21.34 -2.87 -0.04
N ALA A 134 -22.54 -2.53 0.43
CA ALA A 134 -23.33 -1.45 -0.15
C ALA A 134 -22.63 -0.08 -0.07
N GLY A 135 -21.92 0.20 1.02
CA GLY A 135 -21.19 1.47 1.21
C GLY A 135 -19.81 1.53 0.54
N HIS A 136 -19.17 0.39 0.27
CA HIS A 136 -17.77 0.34 -0.16
C HIS A 136 -17.51 -0.40 -1.48
N GLY A 137 -18.51 -1.08 -2.07
CA GLY A 137 -18.41 -1.84 -3.33
C GLY A 137 -17.57 -3.13 -3.25
N LEU A 138 -16.59 -3.17 -2.36
CA LEU A 138 -15.72 -4.32 -2.09
C LEU A 138 -15.36 -4.35 -0.60
N VAL A 139 -15.57 -5.50 0.04
CA VAL A 139 -15.13 -5.76 1.42
C VAL A 139 -14.22 -6.98 1.41
N LEU A 140 -13.02 -6.83 1.97
CA LEU A 140 -12.03 -7.89 2.08
C LEU A 140 -11.98 -8.37 3.54
N HIS A 141 -12.11 -9.68 3.74
CA HIS A 141 -11.87 -10.29 5.03
C HIS A 141 -10.53 -11.03 4.98
N SER A 142 -9.52 -10.51 5.68
CA SER A 142 -8.23 -11.17 5.80
C SER A 142 -8.20 -12.02 7.09
N GLY A 143 -7.82 -13.28 6.97
CA GLY A 143 -7.69 -14.20 8.11
C GLY A 143 -6.34 -14.07 8.86
N GLY A 144 -5.78 -12.86 8.90
CA GLY A 144 -4.45 -12.61 9.50
C GLY A 144 -4.46 -12.62 11.04
N GLU A 145 -3.32 -12.32 11.66
CA GLU A 145 -3.22 -12.19 13.13
C GLU A 145 -4.22 -11.17 13.69
N GLU A 146 -4.49 -10.08 12.97
CA GLU A 146 -5.50 -9.07 13.32
C GLU A 146 -6.93 -9.65 13.43
N ALA A 147 -7.22 -10.79 12.80
CA ALA A 147 -8.52 -11.44 12.86
C ALA A 147 -8.67 -12.41 14.05
N ARG A 148 -7.62 -12.63 14.85
CA ARG A 148 -7.66 -13.52 16.04
C ARG A 148 -8.04 -12.82 17.35
N ALA A 149 -8.45 -11.56 17.28
CA ALA A 149 -8.92 -10.79 18.44
C ALA A 149 -10.14 -11.42 19.11
#